data_AF-A0A976LTG4-F1
#
_entry.id   AF-A0A976LTG4-F1
#
_cell.length_a   1.000
_cell.length_b   1.000
_cell.length_c   1.000
_cell.angle_alpha   90.00
_cell.angle_beta   90.00
_cell.angle_gamma   90.00
#
_symmetry.space_group_name_H-M   'P 1'
#
loop_
_entity.id
_entity.type
_entity.pdbx_description
1 polymer ?
#
loop_
_entity_poly.entity_id
_entity_poly.type
_entity_poly.pdbx_seq_one_letter_code
_entity_poly.pdbx_strand_id
1 'polypeptide(L)'
;MKTKRMPAKLQSNDHKDYMLLFALGLGCYGLILLTDYVIWDGWWEANFIRNLAETPNLYRIFKEIGRPQEVLYFFPFYLTTNIVLLSKVIGVFAWIASCMFQCHYLKRAICLPHEMALAIALVSLACPFFTFCGELTYNMYILAVMFFWLAWTLTASRIEKYRTQVKGSSFPRTLIAFVFILSFELNSNLAHLYAVGALTLIGTFKMPPTKEVRSSLLTFSSRYWELALLPLLYWFLKITFTPTSGYYSNYNKVEIEIIRILDGYAIFLKNLPAYLARIAWESLGFSLFVVVLLAILISVYKTPAQRFAKVIVNGNHIRLLLGAVFLLLASPFSYIAVGQPVVCAGWDARNTILMNFPFAIIVVCLCAIVVKRVFPSHPQLLVMVIGYIISVGLLTCNHTTLRWQAFGAKQLAIQKGIRQILQSENTKVSTESENQNASKPEKVNVVNLRDYYHIPNTLNWYPHVIWTYLIAPPDSPPEVFVLESTGMLPDNISFDADGREIRTVQLLSIRETDLYHLKESTTLSYALGHIPSVGRTKNVAILPGAVGNDGVRIGITYLAKNIFDRESLSVYRDSIVTIKELN
;
A
#
# COMPACT_ATOMS: atom_id res chain seq x y z
N MET A 1 32.83 38.37 13.39
CA MET A 1 32.56 37.44 14.52
C MET A 1 31.90 36.17 13.99
N LYS A 2 32.61 35.02 13.97
CA LYS A 2 31.99 33.70 13.71
C LYS A 2 31.42 33.18 15.03
N THR A 3 30.11 33.29 15.23
CA THR A 3 29.43 32.63 16.35
C THR A 3 29.64 31.13 16.23
N LYS A 4 30.47 30.57 17.12
CA LYS A 4 30.73 29.14 17.25
C LYS A 4 29.42 28.47 17.65
N ARG A 5 28.63 27.97 16.68
CA ARG A 5 27.45 27.17 16.97
C ARG A 5 27.92 25.95 17.76
N MET A 6 27.55 25.87 19.04
CA MET A 6 27.80 24.67 19.83
C MET A 6 27.28 23.45 19.06
N PRO A 7 28.02 22.32 19.03
CA PRO A 7 27.49 21.09 18.47
C PRO A 7 26.16 20.82 19.18
N ALA A 8 25.10 20.65 18.41
CA ALA A 8 23.78 20.35 18.95
C ALA A 8 23.93 19.07 19.78
N LYS A 9 23.97 19.20 21.12
CA LYS A 9 23.63 18.07 22.01
C LYS A 9 22.36 17.48 21.42
N LEU A 10 22.37 16.19 21.08
CA LEU A 10 21.18 15.44 20.69
C LEU A 10 20.04 15.96 21.56
N GLN A 11 19.13 16.71 20.95
CA GLN A 11 18.17 17.51 21.72
C GLN A 11 17.33 16.51 22.51
N SER A 12 17.17 16.76 23.80
CA SER A 12 16.48 15.90 24.77
C SER A 12 15.03 15.56 24.41
N ASN A 13 14.54 15.90 23.21
CA ASN A 13 13.16 15.73 22.78
C ASN A 13 12.98 14.73 21.63
N ASP A 14 14.04 14.26 20.95
CA ASP A 14 13.89 13.31 19.82
C ASP A 14 13.13 12.03 20.21
N HIS A 15 13.32 11.54 21.44
CA HIS A 15 12.58 10.38 21.95
C HIS A 15 11.08 10.63 22.06
N LYS A 16 10.66 11.86 22.43
CA LYS A 16 9.24 12.23 22.53
C LYS A 16 8.60 12.30 21.16
N ASP A 17 9.30 12.83 20.17
CA ASP A 17 8.85 12.85 18.77
C ASP A 17 8.61 11.43 18.27
N TYR A 18 9.55 10.54 18.52
CA TYR A 18 9.45 9.15 18.07
C TYR A 18 8.34 8.41 18.82
N MET A 19 8.17 8.62 20.12
CA MET A 19 7.01 8.07 20.84
C MET A 19 5.69 8.60 20.29
N LEU A 20 5.61 9.88 19.94
CA LEU A 20 4.41 10.47 19.34
C LEU A 20 4.10 9.90 17.96
N LEU A 21 5.11 9.82 17.08
CA LEU A 21 4.98 9.19 15.75
C LEU A 21 4.61 7.71 15.87
N PHE A 22 5.20 6.99 16.82
CA PHE A 22 4.89 5.60 17.08
C PHE A 22 3.43 5.42 17.55
N ALA A 23 3.01 6.21 18.55
CA ALA A 23 1.66 6.17 19.07
C ALA A 23 0.62 6.55 18.00
N LEU A 24 0.87 7.61 17.22
CA LEU A 24 0.01 8.00 16.10
C LEU A 24 -0.03 6.89 15.04
N GLY A 25 1.12 6.30 14.72
CA GLY A 25 1.23 5.23 13.75
C GLY A 25 0.44 3.99 14.13
N LEU A 26 0.52 3.57 15.41
CA LEU A 26 -0.34 2.53 15.96
C LEU A 26 -1.81 2.96 15.97
N GLY A 27 -2.10 4.24 16.21
CA GLY A 27 -3.46 4.78 16.09
C GLY A 27 -4.02 4.69 14.68
N CYS A 28 -3.23 4.95 13.64
CA CYS A 28 -3.65 4.91 12.24
C CYS A 28 -3.71 3.48 11.68
N TYR A 29 -2.74 2.64 12.02
CA TYR A 29 -2.50 1.36 11.35
C TYR A 29 -2.43 0.16 12.29
N GLY A 30 -2.47 0.35 13.61
CA GLY A 30 -2.40 -0.75 14.59
C GLY A 30 -3.57 -1.71 14.50
N LEU A 31 -4.74 -1.25 14.02
CA LEU A 31 -5.88 -2.13 13.75
C LEU A 31 -5.54 -3.24 12.73
N ILE A 32 -4.61 -2.98 11.80
CA ILE A 32 -4.13 -3.99 10.84
C ILE A 32 -3.52 -5.17 11.58
N LEU A 33 -2.85 -4.97 12.71
CA LEU A 33 -2.24 -6.07 13.48
C LEU A 33 -3.28 -7.06 14.05
N LEU A 34 -4.55 -6.63 14.13
CA LEU A 34 -5.66 -7.45 14.62
C LEU A 34 -6.40 -8.16 13.48
N THR A 35 -6.05 -7.88 12.23
CA THR A 35 -6.69 -8.49 11.07
C THR A 35 -6.02 -9.81 10.70
N ASP A 36 -6.79 -10.74 10.17
CA ASP A 36 -6.36 -12.09 9.80
C ASP A 36 -6.50 -12.38 8.30
N TYR A 37 -7.04 -11.43 7.54
CA TYR A 37 -7.21 -11.61 6.10
C TYR A 37 -5.88 -11.65 5.36
N VAL A 38 -5.94 -12.39 4.25
CA VAL A 38 -5.00 -12.45 3.14
C VAL A 38 -5.85 -12.26 1.89
N ILE A 39 -5.43 -11.40 0.97
CA ILE A 39 -6.21 -11.03 -0.22
C ILE A 39 -5.33 -10.98 -1.48
N TRP A 40 -5.94 -11.20 -2.64
CA TRP A 40 -5.26 -11.19 -3.95
C TRP A 40 -4.02 -12.10 -3.99
N ASP A 41 -2.87 -11.53 -4.32
CA ASP A 41 -1.62 -12.24 -4.51
C ASP A 41 -1.03 -12.80 -3.21
N GLY A 42 -1.47 -12.30 -2.04
CA GLY A 42 -0.95 -12.83 -0.78
C GLY A 42 -1.36 -14.26 -0.52
N TRP A 43 -2.41 -14.79 -1.16
CA TRP A 43 -2.83 -16.18 -1.00
C TRP A 43 -1.75 -17.15 -1.50
N TRP A 44 -1.27 -16.95 -2.73
CA TRP A 44 -0.26 -17.82 -3.32
C TRP A 44 1.12 -17.52 -2.73
N GLU A 45 1.45 -16.25 -2.41
CA GLU A 45 2.69 -15.92 -1.71
C GLU A 45 2.74 -16.61 -0.34
N ALA A 46 1.65 -16.56 0.42
CA ALA A 46 1.53 -17.24 1.71
C ALA A 46 1.72 -18.76 1.57
N ASN A 47 1.19 -19.35 0.50
CA ASN A 47 1.35 -20.77 0.21
C ASN A 47 2.81 -21.12 -0.09
N PHE A 48 3.48 -20.36 -0.97
CA PHE A 48 4.88 -20.59 -1.33
C PHE A 48 5.84 -20.40 -0.15
N ILE A 49 5.57 -19.45 0.74
CA ILE A 49 6.40 -19.24 1.94
C ILE A 49 6.21 -20.39 2.95
N ARG A 50 5.00 -20.92 3.09
CA ARG A 50 4.73 -22.04 4.00
C ARG A 50 5.34 -23.35 3.52
N ASN A 51 5.42 -23.53 2.22
CA ASN A 51 5.92 -24.75 1.60
C ASN A 51 7.33 -24.50 1.05
N LEU A 52 8.37 -24.78 1.84
CA LEU A 52 9.77 -24.56 1.43
C LEU A 52 10.13 -25.21 0.07
N ALA A 53 9.48 -26.33 -0.27
CA ALA A 53 9.62 -26.99 -1.57
C ALA A 53 9.23 -26.10 -2.76
N GLU A 54 8.34 -25.12 -2.54
CA GLU A 54 7.84 -24.16 -3.53
C GLU A 54 8.68 -22.88 -3.64
N THR A 55 9.69 -22.70 -2.76
CA THR A 55 10.61 -21.55 -2.82
C THR A 55 11.22 -21.32 -4.22
N PRO A 56 11.60 -22.35 -5.01
CA PRO A 56 12.07 -22.16 -6.38
C PRO A 56 11.05 -21.49 -7.30
N ASN A 57 9.74 -21.75 -7.10
CA ASN A 57 8.67 -21.12 -7.87
C ASN A 57 8.55 -19.63 -7.52
N LEU A 58 8.63 -19.29 -6.24
CA LEU A 58 8.68 -17.88 -5.80
C LEU A 58 9.90 -17.15 -6.39
N TYR A 59 11.08 -17.76 -6.34
CA TYR A 59 12.28 -17.19 -6.95
C TYR A 59 12.15 -17.02 -8.46
N ARG A 60 11.53 -18.00 -9.15
CA ARG A 60 11.27 -17.92 -10.58
C ARG A 60 10.36 -16.74 -10.92
N ILE A 61 9.27 -16.53 -10.17
CA ILE A 61 8.38 -15.35 -10.34
C ILE A 61 9.18 -14.06 -10.28
N PHE A 62 9.91 -13.86 -9.19
CA PHE A 62 10.66 -12.62 -8.98
C PHE A 62 11.78 -12.44 -10.00
N LYS A 63 12.40 -13.54 -10.46
CA LYS A 63 13.37 -13.50 -11.56
C LYS A 63 12.71 -13.07 -12.88
N GLU A 64 11.55 -13.61 -13.23
CA GLU A 64 10.81 -13.22 -14.44
C GLU A 64 10.35 -11.76 -14.40
N ILE A 65 9.95 -11.25 -13.23
CA ILE A 65 9.62 -9.82 -12.98
C ILE A 65 10.88 -8.91 -13.05
N GLY A 66 12.08 -9.49 -13.06
CA GLY A 66 13.35 -8.76 -13.05
C GLY A 66 13.70 -8.16 -11.68
N ARG A 67 13.32 -8.85 -10.60
CA ARG A 67 13.54 -8.47 -9.19
C ARG A 67 13.87 -9.67 -8.28
N PRO A 68 14.80 -10.56 -8.64
CA PRO A 68 15.06 -11.81 -7.89
C PRO A 68 15.42 -11.60 -6.41
N GLN A 69 15.97 -10.44 -6.06
CA GLN A 69 16.32 -10.04 -4.70
C GLN A 69 15.11 -9.75 -3.80
N GLU A 70 13.91 -9.52 -4.34
CA GLU A 70 12.69 -9.35 -3.52
C GLU A 70 12.38 -10.60 -2.67
N VAL A 71 12.87 -11.78 -3.08
CA VAL A 71 12.83 -13.02 -2.25
C VAL A 71 13.45 -12.83 -0.87
N LEU A 72 14.48 -11.97 -0.75
CA LEU A 72 15.14 -11.70 0.54
C LEU A 72 14.21 -11.02 1.55
N TYR A 73 13.22 -10.26 1.09
CA TYR A 73 12.22 -9.67 1.98
C TYR A 73 11.33 -10.71 2.65
N PHE A 74 11.24 -11.91 2.07
CA PHE A 74 10.45 -13.00 2.61
C PHE A 74 11.23 -13.90 3.58
N PHE A 75 12.55 -13.73 3.68
CA PHE A 75 13.38 -14.57 4.55
C PHE A 75 12.91 -14.62 6.02
N PRO A 76 12.50 -13.48 6.65
CA PRO A 76 11.99 -13.51 8.02
C PRO A 76 10.71 -14.36 8.18
N PHE A 77 9.92 -14.55 7.13
CA PHE A 77 8.67 -15.29 7.21
C PHE A 77 8.86 -16.81 7.34
N TYR A 78 10.01 -17.35 6.91
CA TYR A 78 10.34 -18.76 7.16
C TYR A 78 10.61 -19.07 8.64
N LEU A 79 10.76 -18.04 9.48
CA LEU A 79 11.04 -18.19 10.92
C LEU A 79 9.76 -18.32 11.77
N THR A 80 8.57 -18.28 11.16
CA THR A 80 7.29 -18.30 11.89
C THR A 80 6.23 -19.12 11.16
N THR A 81 5.34 -19.73 11.93
CA THR A 81 4.13 -20.37 11.39
C THR A 81 3.03 -19.35 11.07
N ASN A 82 3.07 -18.17 11.71
CA ASN A 82 2.10 -17.10 11.51
C ASN A 82 2.67 -15.98 10.64
N ILE A 83 2.87 -16.30 9.36
CA ILE A 83 3.42 -15.39 8.36
C ILE A 83 2.57 -14.12 8.17
N VAL A 84 1.24 -14.23 8.34
CA VAL A 84 0.30 -13.12 8.14
C VAL A 84 0.46 -12.07 9.23
N LEU A 85 0.58 -12.50 10.50
CA LEU A 85 0.82 -11.58 11.59
C LEU A 85 2.20 -10.93 11.47
N LEU A 86 3.25 -11.72 11.19
CA LEU A 86 4.61 -11.18 11.07
C LEU A 86 4.71 -10.17 9.92
N SER A 87 4.05 -10.42 8.79
CA SER A 87 4.04 -9.50 7.66
C SER A 87 3.37 -8.17 8.01
N LYS A 88 2.22 -8.21 8.70
CA LYS A 88 1.53 -7.01 9.21
C LYS A 88 2.36 -6.25 10.23
N VAL A 89 3.03 -6.95 11.14
CA VAL A 89 3.98 -6.37 12.12
C VAL A 89 5.09 -5.62 11.38
N ILE A 90 5.78 -6.29 10.46
CA ILE A 90 6.87 -5.69 9.69
C ILE A 90 6.37 -4.48 8.89
N GLY A 91 5.27 -4.60 8.17
CA GLY A 91 4.70 -3.51 7.36
C GLY A 91 4.31 -2.29 8.19
N VAL A 92 3.57 -2.48 9.30
CA VAL A 92 3.17 -1.37 10.19
C VAL A 92 4.40 -0.66 10.76
N PHE A 93 5.36 -1.41 11.32
CA PHE A 93 6.53 -0.79 11.93
C PHE A 93 7.47 -0.16 10.90
N ALA A 94 7.62 -0.74 9.71
CA ALA A 94 8.41 -0.17 8.62
C ALA A 94 7.80 1.15 8.13
N TRP A 95 6.47 1.22 8.03
CA TRP A 95 5.76 2.44 7.67
C TRP A 95 5.97 3.55 8.71
N ILE A 96 5.82 3.24 10.00
CA ILE A 96 6.08 4.17 11.10
C ILE A 96 7.55 4.65 11.08
N ALA A 97 8.49 3.72 10.94
CA ALA A 97 9.92 4.03 10.87
C ALA A 97 10.25 4.94 9.69
N SER A 98 9.60 4.75 8.54
CA SER A 98 9.78 5.62 7.37
C SER A 98 9.46 7.09 7.68
N CYS A 99 8.39 7.36 8.43
CA CYS A 99 8.02 8.72 8.84
C CYS A 99 8.95 9.29 9.93
N MET A 100 9.48 8.43 10.82
CA MET A 100 10.55 8.84 11.76
C MET A 100 11.82 9.27 11.03
N PHE A 101 12.20 8.51 9.99
CA PHE A 101 13.33 8.84 9.12
C PHE A 101 13.08 10.12 8.31
N GLN A 102 11.87 10.34 7.79
CA GLN A 102 11.50 11.61 7.16
C GLN A 102 11.66 12.80 8.10
N CYS A 103 11.16 12.69 9.34
CA CYS A 103 11.32 13.73 10.37
C CYS A 103 12.81 14.04 10.62
N HIS A 104 13.62 12.99 10.78
CA HIS A 104 15.06 13.14 11.01
C HIS A 104 15.77 13.77 9.80
N TYR A 105 15.46 13.32 8.59
CA TYR A 105 15.98 13.88 7.34
C TYR A 105 15.64 15.37 7.21
N LEU A 106 14.40 15.78 7.47
CA LEU A 106 13.99 17.19 7.43
C LEU A 106 14.75 18.06 8.45
N LYS A 107 14.96 17.56 9.68
CA LYS A 107 15.74 18.26 10.70
C LYS A 107 17.21 18.41 10.31
N ARG A 108 17.82 17.37 9.72
CA ARG A 108 19.29 17.30 9.53
C ARG A 108 19.75 17.77 8.15
N ALA A 109 19.11 17.30 7.06
CA ALA A 109 19.46 17.70 5.71
C ALA A 109 18.93 19.10 5.42
N ILE A 110 17.60 19.27 5.49
CA ILE A 110 16.91 20.52 5.15
C ILE A 110 17.11 21.60 6.21
N CYS A 111 17.34 21.22 7.47
CA CYS A 111 17.40 22.13 8.62
C CYS A 111 16.10 22.89 8.85
N LEU A 112 14.97 22.19 8.71
CA LEU A 112 13.71 22.72 9.17
C LEU A 112 13.68 22.82 10.71
N PRO A 113 12.95 23.80 11.26
CA PRO A 113 12.62 23.80 12.68
C PRO A 113 11.99 22.47 13.08
N HIS A 114 12.30 22.02 14.29
CA HIS A 114 11.84 20.75 14.85
C HIS A 114 10.32 20.58 14.72
N GLU A 115 9.58 21.63 15.07
CA GLU A 115 8.12 21.67 15.05
C GLU A 115 7.56 21.48 13.64
N MET A 116 8.19 22.08 12.64
CA MET A 116 7.78 21.96 11.25
C MET A 116 8.08 20.56 10.70
N ALA A 117 9.26 20.01 11.00
CA ALA A 117 9.63 18.65 10.61
C ALA A 117 8.72 17.60 11.27
N LEU A 118 8.38 17.78 12.55
CA LEU A 118 7.46 16.92 13.27
C LEU A 118 6.04 17.01 12.68
N ALA A 119 5.52 18.22 12.45
CA ALA A 119 4.20 18.41 11.84
C ALA A 119 4.10 17.73 10.46
N ILE A 120 5.12 17.88 9.61
CA ILE A 120 5.15 17.22 8.29
C ILE A 120 5.16 15.69 8.45
N ALA A 121 5.97 15.15 9.37
CA ALA A 121 6.03 13.71 9.59
C ALA A 121 4.71 13.13 10.14
N LEU A 122 4.05 13.84 11.08
CA LEU A 122 2.75 13.44 11.61
C LEU A 122 1.67 13.47 10.51
N VAL A 123 1.63 14.52 9.69
CA VAL A 123 0.68 14.60 8.57
C VAL A 123 1.00 13.53 7.53
N SER A 124 2.26 13.28 7.19
CA SER A 124 2.65 12.23 6.25
C SER A 124 2.25 10.83 6.72
N LEU A 125 2.35 10.57 8.04
CA LEU A 125 1.98 9.29 8.64
C LEU A 125 0.45 9.07 8.63
N ALA A 126 -0.32 10.13 8.86
CA ALA A 126 -1.79 10.06 8.82
C ALA A 126 -2.37 10.27 7.41
N CYS A 127 -1.53 10.53 6.40
CA CYS A 127 -2.00 10.89 5.07
C CYS A 127 -2.57 9.66 4.34
N PRO A 128 -3.83 9.69 3.88
CA PRO A 128 -4.47 8.48 3.37
C PRO A 128 -4.22 8.19 1.88
N PHE A 129 -3.32 8.88 1.14
CA PHE A 129 -3.14 8.60 -0.31
C PHE A 129 -2.80 7.14 -0.54
N PHE A 130 -1.80 6.68 0.21
CA PHE A 130 -1.51 5.26 0.31
C PHE A 130 -2.26 4.65 1.48
N THR A 131 -3.26 3.85 1.15
CA THR A 131 -4.01 3.04 2.12
C THR A 131 -3.30 1.71 2.33
N PHE A 132 -2.40 1.66 3.32
CA PHE A 132 -1.79 0.39 3.71
C PHE A 132 -2.89 -0.57 4.19
N CYS A 133 -3.10 -1.65 3.45
CA CYS A 133 -4.14 -2.63 3.73
C CYS A 133 -3.62 -3.86 4.48
N GLY A 134 -2.36 -3.90 4.94
CA GLY A 134 -1.84 -5.08 5.66
C GLY A 134 -1.65 -6.33 4.80
N GLU A 135 -1.70 -6.19 3.48
CA GLU A 135 -1.56 -7.33 2.58
C GLU A 135 -0.10 -7.79 2.48
N LEU A 136 0.11 -9.11 2.36
CA LEU A 136 1.44 -9.72 2.40
C LEU A 136 2.37 -9.13 1.33
N THR A 137 1.84 -9.02 0.12
CA THR A 137 2.52 -8.52 -1.09
C THR A 137 2.89 -7.03 -0.98
N TYR A 138 2.25 -6.28 -0.08
CA TYR A 138 2.54 -4.84 0.08
C TYR A 138 3.82 -4.57 0.86
N ASN A 139 4.30 -5.57 1.62
CA ASN A 139 5.42 -5.36 2.53
C ASN A 139 6.72 -5.02 1.81
N MET A 140 6.96 -5.59 0.62
CA MET A 140 8.15 -5.25 -0.18
C MET A 140 8.18 -3.76 -0.56
N TYR A 141 7.03 -3.18 -0.93
CA TYR A 141 6.95 -1.75 -1.25
C TYR A 141 7.19 -0.88 -0.02
N ILE A 142 6.61 -1.23 1.12
CA ILE A 142 6.76 -0.47 2.37
C ILE A 142 8.18 -0.55 2.92
N LEU A 143 8.79 -1.74 2.87
CA LEU A 143 10.19 -1.93 3.24
C LEU A 143 11.13 -1.14 2.32
N ALA A 144 10.88 -1.15 1.00
CA ALA A 144 11.65 -0.35 0.06
C ALA A 144 11.54 1.15 0.38
N VAL A 145 10.36 1.66 0.73
CA VAL A 145 10.17 3.06 1.18
C VAL A 145 10.86 3.32 2.52
N MET A 146 10.81 2.41 3.48
CA MET A 146 11.55 2.53 4.74
C MET A 146 13.06 2.61 4.50
N PHE A 147 13.61 1.72 3.67
CA PHE A 147 15.03 1.75 3.30
C PHE A 147 15.40 3.03 2.55
N PHE A 148 14.55 3.53 1.68
CA PHE A 148 14.76 4.80 0.99
C PHE A 148 14.94 5.95 1.99
N TRP A 149 14.04 6.08 2.95
CA TRP A 149 14.12 7.14 3.96
C TRP A 149 15.26 6.93 4.96
N LEU A 150 15.60 5.68 5.28
CA LEU A 150 16.79 5.35 6.05
C LEU A 150 18.06 5.81 5.31
N ALA A 151 18.21 5.51 4.03
CA ALA A 151 19.35 5.92 3.22
C ALA A 151 19.48 7.46 3.14
N TRP A 152 18.36 8.17 2.99
CA TRP A 152 18.34 9.64 3.07
C TRP A 152 18.69 10.18 4.45
N THR A 153 18.30 9.49 5.52
CA THR A 153 18.66 9.85 6.91
C THR A 153 20.17 9.67 7.17
N LEU A 154 20.74 8.57 6.69
CA LEU A 154 22.20 8.34 6.75
C LEU A 154 22.95 9.39 5.91
N THR A 155 22.41 9.75 4.75
CA THR A 155 22.93 10.83 3.89
C THR A 155 22.85 12.18 4.60
N ALA A 156 21.73 12.49 5.26
CA ALA A 156 21.52 13.71 6.03
C ALA A 156 22.55 13.87 7.15
N SER A 157 22.87 12.78 7.84
CA SER A 157 23.91 12.75 8.89
C SER A 157 25.28 13.13 8.34
N ARG A 158 25.62 12.69 7.12
CA ARG A 158 26.85 13.11 6.42
C ARG A 158 26.80 14.58 6.02
N ILE A 159 25.68 15.06 5.48
CA ILE A 159 25.48 16.47 5.10
C ILE A 159 25.71 17.40 6.30
N GLU A 160 25.12 17.08 7.45
CA GLU A 160 25.26 17.87 8.67
C GLU A 160 26.71 17.92 9.16
N LYS A 161 27.40 16.78 9.20
CA LYS A 161 28.80 16.69 9.64
C LYS A 161 29.70 17.60 8.80
N TYR A 162 29.52 17.60 7.48
CA TYR A 162 30.28 18.47 6.59
C TYR A 162 30.02 19.95 6.83
N ARG A 163 28.79 20.30 7.20
CA ARG A 163 28.39 21.68 7.54
C ARG A 163 29.00 22.14 8.87
N THR A 164 29.11 21.24 9.83
CA THR A 164 29.57 21.53 11.21
C THR A 164 31.06 21.32 11.42
N GLN A 165 31.79 20.74 10.45
CA GLN A 165 33.22 20.42 10.52
C GLN A 165 33.60 19.51 11.71
N VAL A 166 32.64 18.79 12.29
CA VAL A 166 32.86 17.90 13.44
C VAL A 166 33.54 16.60 12.99
N LYS A 167 34.66 16.23 13.62
CA LYS A 167 35.31 14.92 13.44
C LYS A 167 34.52 13.85 14.22
N GLY A 168 34.09 12.77 13.57
CA GLY A 168 33.33 11.66 14.14
C GLY A 168 33.07 10.55 13.11
N SER A 169 32.66 9.35 13.52
CA SER A 169 32.40 8.21 12.62
C SER A 169 31.39 8.58 11.53
N SER A 170 31.79 8.57 10.26
CA SER A 170 30.84 8.69 9.14
C SER A 170 30.42 7.29 8.72
N PHE A 171 29.12 7.06 8.59
CA PHE A 171 28.63 5.86 7.92
C PHE A 171 29.34 5.70 6.56
N PRO A 172 29.84 4.50 6.23
CA PRO A 172 30.50 4.28 4.96
C PRO A 172 29.58 4.62 3.80
N ARG A 173 30.12 5.28 2.76
CA ARG A 173 29.40 5.54 1.48
C ARG A 173 28.76 4.26 0.93
N THR A 174 29.51 3.16 1.04
CA THR A 174 29.09 1.82 0.63
C THR A 174 27.83 1.36 1.33
N LEU A 175 27.67 1.63 2.63
CA LEU A 175 26.46 1.26 3.37
C LEU A 175 25.26 2.06 2.89
N ILE A 176 25.41 3.37 2.69
CA ILE A 176 24.33 4.23 2.16
C ILE A 176 23.91 3.77 0.77
N ALA A 177 24.88 3.51 -0.12
CA ALA A 177 24.62 3.00 -1.45
C ALA A 177 23.91 1.64 -1.42
N PHE A 178 24.34 0.73 -0.53
CA PHE A 178 23.69 -0.57 -0.33
C PHE A 178 22.24 -0.43 0.12
N VAL A 179 21.94 0.43 1.11
CA VAL A 179 20.55 0.66 1.55
C VAL A 179 19.71 1.30 0.44
N PHE A 180 20.28 2.21 -0.38
CA PHE A 180 19.58 2.72 -1.55
C PHE A 180 19.30 1.63 -2.60
N ILE A 181 20.24 0.73 -2.86
CA ILE A 181 20.03 -0.41 -3.77
C ILE A 181 18.85 -1.25 -3.28
N LEU A 182 18.80 -1.58 -1.98
CA LEU A 182 17.64 -2.26 -1.38
C LEU A 182 16.35 -1.47 -1.53
N SER A 183 16.39 -0.14 -1.60
CA SER A 183 15.19 0.67 -1.81
C SER A 183 14.72 0.72 -3.27
N PHE A 184 15.60 0.45 -4.23
CA PHE A 184 15.30 0.60 -5.66
C PHE A 184 14.57 -0.59 -6.27
N GLU A 185 14.30 -1.64 -5.49
CA GLU A 185 13.31 -2.67 -5.84
C GLU A 185 11.96 -2.04 -6.18
N LEU A 186 11.61 -1.01 -5.44
CA LEU A 186 10.59 -0.07 -5.84
C LEU A 186 11.19 0.93 -6.85
N ASN A 187 11.13 0.61 -8.14
CA ASN A 187 11.72 1.44 -9.21
C ASN A 187 11.32 2.93 -9.15
N SER A 188 10.14 3.26 -8.63
CA SER A 188 9.69 4.65 -8.49
C SER A 188 10.59 5.48 -7.56
N ASN A 189 11.32 4.82 -6.65
CA ASN A 189 12.34 5.46 -5.82
C ASN A 189 13.53 6.03 -6.63
N LEU A 190 13.76 5.57 -7.86
CA LEU A 190 14.83 6.11 -8.72
C LEU A 190 14.55 7.58 -9.09
N ALA A 191 13.35 7.85 -9.62
CA ALA A 191 12.91 9.21 -9.94
C ALA A 191 12.73 10.04 -8.66
N HIS A 192 12.19 9.42 -7.61
CA HIS A 192 11.98 10.08 -6.33
C HIS A 192 13.30 10.48 -5.65
N LEU A 193 14.39 9.71 -5.83
CA LEU A 193 15.72 10.09 -5.34
C LEU A 193 16.14 11.45 -5.87
N TYR A 194 16.02 11.68 -7.18
CA TYR A 194 16.40 12.97 -7.77
C TYR A 194 15.52 14.11 -7.24
N ALA A 195 14.23 13.85 -7.02
CA ALA A 195 13.33 14.84 -6.47
C ALA A 195 13.61 15.19 -5.00
N VAL A 196 13.95 14.21 -4.16
CA VAL A 196 14.41 14.46 -2.78
C VAL A 196 15.78 15.16 -2.77
N GLY A 197 16.66 14.86 -3.74
CA GLY A 197 17.90 15.61 -3.96
C GLY A 197 17.65 17.08 -4.29
N ALA A 198 16.70 17.36 -5.19
CA ALA A 198 16.28 18.72 -5.53
C ALA A 198 15.66 19.45 -4.33
N LEU A 199 14.80 18.78 -3.56
CA LEU A 199 14.26 19.32 -2.30
C LEU A 199 15.40 19.65 -1.32
N THR A 200 16.39 18.76 -1.20
CA THR A 200 17.59 18.97 -0.37
C THR A 200 18.35 20.22 -0.80
N LEU A 201 18.53 20.40 -2.10
CA LEU A 201 19.19 21.57 -2.67
C LEU A 201 18.43 22.86 -2.38
N ILE A 202 17.14 22.90 -2.67
CA ILE A 202 16.26 24.07 -2.48
C ILE A 202 16.14 24.44 -1.00
N GLY A 203 16.04 23.43 -0.14
CA GLY A 203 15.86 23.61 1.30
C GLY A 203 17.15 23.99 2.04
N THR A 204 18.28 23.41 1.66
CA THR A 204 19.56 23.59 2.37
C THR A 204 20.33 24.82 1.90
N PHE A 205 20.45 25.00 0.59
CA PHE A 205 21.17 26.11 0.01
C PHE A 205 20.15 27.22 -0.16
N LYS A 206 20.33 28.34 0.57
CA LYS A 206 19.44 29.50 0.49
C LYS A 206 19.52 30.08 -0.93
N MET A 207 18.86 29.50 -1.92
CA MET A 207 18.96 29.91 -3.32
C MET A 207 18.69 31.42 -3.45
N PRO A 208 19.71 32.23 -3.76
CA PRO A 208 19.54 33.61 -4.21
C PRO A 208 19.56 33.59 -5.76
N PRO A 209 19.50 34.73 -6.48
CA PRO A 209 19.13 34.71 -7.90
C PRO A 209 20.12 33.88 -8.75
N THR A 210 19.55 33.16 -9.72
CA THR A 210 20.08 32.22 -10.75
C THR A 210 21.58 31.85 -10.79
N LYS A 211 22.53 32.78 -10.63
CA LYS A 211 23.98 32.51 -10.68
C LYS A 211 24.47 31.59 -9.56
N GLU A 212 23.87 31.66 -8.38
CA GLU A 212 24.25 30.82 -7.22
C GLU A 212 23.60 29.42 -7.24
N VAL A 213 22.56 29.21 -8.06
CA VAL A 213 21.90 27.92 -8.21
C VAL A 213 22.84 26.92 -8.90
N ARG A 214 23.50 27.34 -9.98
CA ARG A 214 24.45 26.51 -10.72
C ARG A 214 25.64 26.09 -9.86
N SER A 215 26.22 27.02 -9.10
CA SER A 215 27.35 26.69 -8.22
C SER A 215 26.94 25.76 -7.07
N SER A 216 25.75 25.95 -6.49
CA SER A 216 25.20 25.07 -5.45
C SER A 216 24.93 23.66 -5.99
N LEU A 217 24.35 23.55 -7.18
CA LEU A 217 24.15 22.28 -7.90
C LEU A 217 25.48 21.57 -8.16
N LEU A 218 26.46 22.26 -8.77
CA LEU A 218 27.78 21.68 -9.03
C LEU A 218 28.48 21.25 -7.75
N THR A 219 28.38 22.04 -6.68
CA THR A 219 28.97 21.70 -5.38
C THR A 219 28.30 20.47 -4.76
N PHE A 220 26.97 20.38 -4.83
CA PHE A 220 26.24 19.23 -4.33
C PHE A 220 26.54 17.98 -5.16
N SER A 221 26.44 18.07 -6.48
CA SER A 221 26.70 16.96 -7.40
C SER A 221 28.15 16.48 -7.36
N SER A 222 29.14 17.37 -7.21
CA SER A 222 30.54 16.94 -7.06
C SER A 222 30.79 16.24 -5.72
N ARG A 223 30.11 16.66 -4.65
CA ARG A 223 30.28 16.11 -3.30
C ARG A 223 29.54 14.79 -3.08
N TYR A 224 28.37 14.67 -3.71
CA TYR A 224 27.45 13.54 -3.62
C TYR A 224 27.20 12.95 -5.00
N TRP A 225 28.25 12.84 -5.82
CA TRP A 225 28.18 12.28 -7.16
C TRP A 225 27.61 10.87 -7.13
N GLU A 226 27.82 10.14 -6.02
CA GLU A 226 27.25 8.83 -5.79
C GLU A 226 25.71 8.85 -5.92
N LEU A 227 25.03 9.87 -5.39
CA LEU A 227 23.57 9.98 -5.48
C LEU A 227 23.10 10.28 -6.91
N ALA A 228 23.92 10.98 -7.70
CA ALA A 228 23.61 11.27 -9.09
C ALA A 228 23.73 10.00 -9.97
N LEU A 229 24.78 9.21 -9.75
CA LEU A 229 25.08 8.02 -10.55
C LEU A 229 24.35 6.76 -10.10
N LEU A 230 24.00 6.64 -8.82
CA LEU A 230 23.45 5.38 -8.29
C LEU A 230 22.15 4.92 -8.98
N PRO A 231 21.16 5.79 -9.27
CA PRO A 231 19.96 5.34 -10.00
C PRO A 231 20.27 4.84 -11.42
N LEU A 232 21.22 5.49 -12.12
CA LEU A 232 21.64 5.08 -13.46
C LEU A 232 22.39 3.75 -13.42
N LEU A 233 23.30 3.59 -12.45
CA LEU A 233 24.04 2.36 -12.25
C LEU A 233 23.07 1.22 -11.89
N TYR A 234 22.16 1.43 -10.95
CA TYR A 234 21.15 0.42 -10.60
C TYR A 234 20.30 0.04 -11.81
N TRP A 235 19.80 1.01 -12.58
CA TRP A 235 18.98 0.74 -13.76
C TRP A 235 19.76 -0.04 -14.82
N PHE A 236 21.02 0.32 -15.08
CA PHE A 236 21.90 -0.41 -15.98
C PHE A 236 22.10 -1.87 -15.51
N LEU A 237 22.50 -2.05 -14.24
CA LEU A 237 22.68 -3.38 -13.65
C LEU A 237 21.40 -4.20 -13.74
N LYS A 238 20.25 -3.57 -13.48
CA LYS A 238 18.95 -4.22 -13.54
C LYS A 238 18.63 -4.74 -14.94
N ILE A 239 18.81 -3.91 -15.98
CA ILE A 239 18.54 -4.32 -17.35
C ILE A 239 19.53 -5.39 -17.82
N THR A 240 20.79 -5.30 -17.41
CA THR A 240 21.83 -6.25 -17.83
C THR A 240 21.72 -7.59 -17.13
N PHE A 241 21.51 -7.61 -15.81
CA PHE A 241 21.60 -8.84 -15.01
C PHE A 241 20.24 -9.43 -14.63
N THR A 242 19.20 -8.61 -14.56
CA THR A 242 17.85 -9.04 -14.15
C THR A 242 16.79 -8.49 -15.11
N PRO A 243 16.90 -8.75 -16.43
CA PRO A 243 15.89 -8.31 -17.38
C PRO A 243 14.55 -9.01 -17.09
N THR A 244 13.46 -8.30 -17.37
CA THR A 244 12.13 -8.91 -17.40
C THR A 244 12.08 -10.01 -18.46
N SER A 245 11.45 -11.13 -18.14
CA SER A 245 11.36 -12.29 -19.03
C SER A 245 10.04 -13.05 -18.82
N GLY A 246 9.77 -14.05 -19.67
CA GLY A 246 8.56 -14.88 -19.55
C GLY A 246 7.27 -14.06 -19.61
N TYR A 247 6.35 -14.31 -18.66
CA TYR A 247 5.06 -13.58 -18.56
C TYR A 247 5.27 -12.08 -18.47
N TYR A 248 6.32 -11.69 -17.76
CA TYR A 248 6.57 -10.32 -17.36
C TYR A 248 7.48 -9.60 -18.36
N SER A 249 7.75 -10.17 -19.54
CA SER A 249 8.60 -9.54 -20.57
C SER A 249 8.17 -8.11 -20.93
N ASN A 250 6.87 -7.83 -20.93
CA ASN A 250 6.31 -6.48 -21.14
C ASN A 250 5.95 -5.74 -19.84
N TYR A 251 6.17 -6.34 -18.67
CA TYR A 251 5.80 -5.76 -17.39
C TYR A 251 6.62 -4.51 -17.08
N ASN A 252 5.92 -3.40 -16.83
CA ASN A 252 6.52 -2.09 -16.54
C ASN A 252 7.57 -1.63 -17.57
N LYS A 253 7.41 -2.03 -18.84
CA LYS A 253 8.27 -1.56 -19.91
C LYS A 253 8.07 -0.04 -20.05
N VAL A 254 9.18 0.70 -20.01
CA VAL A 254 9.15 2.15 -20.17
C VAL A 254 8.93 2.46 -21.63
N GLU A 255 7.78 3.06 -21.96
CA GLU A 255 7.54 3.63 -23.27
C GLU A 255 7.43 5.14 -23.07
N ILE A 256 8.45 5.87 -23.52
CA ILE A 256 8.51 7.32 -23.36
C ILE A 256 7.63 7.96 -24.44
N GLU A 257 6.33 7.97 -24.16
CA GLU A 257 5.34 8.67 -24.97
C GLU A 257 4.90 9.93 -24.22
N ILE A 258 5.35 11.09 -24.69
CA ILE A 258 5.12 12.37 -24.01
C ILE A 258 3.62 12.66 -23.84
N ILE A 259 2.82 12.38 -24.88
CA ILE A 259 1.36 12.60 -24.84
C ILE A 259 0.73 11.77 -23.73
N ARG A 260 1.01 10.45 -23.68
CA ARG A 260 0.54 9.57 -22.61
C ARG A 260 0.96 10.05 -21.21
N ILE A 261 2.19 10.55 -21.07
CA ILE A 261 2.66 11.09 -19.78
C ILE A 261 1.86 12.33 -19.38
N LEU A 262 1.64 13.27 -20.30
CA LEU A 262 0.84 14.47 -20.06
C LEU A 262 -0.62 14.12 -19.73
N ASP A 263 -1.22 13.17 -20.45
CA ASP A 263 -2.57 12.67 -20.20
C ASP A 263 -2.67 12.00 -18.83
N GLY A 264 -1.68 11.18 -18.45
CA GLY A 264 -1.61 10.55 -17.14
C GLY A 264 -1.58 11.58 -16.00
N TYR A 265 -0.80 12.67 -16.16
CA TYR A 265 -0.82 13.78 -15.20
C TYR A 265 -2.14 14.54 -15.21
N ALA A 266 -2.74 14.78 -16.38
CA ALA A 266 -4.04 15.45 -16.48
C ALA A 266 -5.13 14.65 -15.76
N ILE A 267 -5.17 13.33 -15.94
CA ILE A 267 -6.08 12.42 -15.24
C ILE A 267 -5.82 12.45 -13.74
N PHE A 268 -4.56 12.35 -13.31
CA PHE A 268 -4.18 12.43 -11.90
C PHE A 268 -4.66 13.74 -11.26
N LEU A 269 -4.35 14.88 -11.87
CA LEU A 269 -4.74 16.20 -11.36
C LEU A 269 -6.25 16.41 -11.37
N LYS A 270 -6.96 15.88 -12.39
CA LYS A 270 -8.43 15.92 -12.46
C LYS A 270 -9.08 15.11 -11.35
N ASN A 271 -8.51 13.97 -10.98
CA ASN A 271 -9.07 13.06 -9.97
C ASN A 271 -8.69 13.44 -8.53
N LEU A 272 -7.60 14.21 -8.35
CA LEU A 272 -7.11 14.63 -7.04
C LEU A 272 -8.17 15.35 -6.18
N PRO A 273 -8.95 16.34 -6.68
CA PRO A 273 -10.02 16.97 -5.91
C PRO A 273 -11.11 15.99 -5.46
N ALA A 274 -11.53 15.07 -6.33
CA ALA A 274 -12.55 14.07 -6.00
C ALA A 274 -12.06 13.14 -4.87
N TYR A 275 -10.79 12.78 -4.89
CA TYR A 275 -10.17 12.01 -3.84
C TYR A 275 -10.14 12.77 -2.50
N LEU A 276 -9.70 14.04 -2.52
CA LEU A 276 -9.69 14.89 -1.32
C LEU A 276 -11.11 15.12 -0.77
N ALA A 277 -12.09 15.34 -1.66
CA ALA A 277 -13.48 15.49 -1.30
C ALA A 277 -14.04 14.22 -0.65
N ARG A 278 -13.66 13.04 -1.14
CA ARG A 278 -14.04 11.76 -0.52
C ARG A 278 -13.51 11.64 0.91
N ILE A 279 -12.24 11.94 1.15
CA ILE A 279 -11.67 11.92 2.52
C ILE A 279 -12.42 12.89 3.44
N ALA A 280 -12.70 14.10 2.95
CA ALA A 280 -13.45 15.10 3.71
C ALA A 280 -14.89 14.65 4.00
N TRP A 281 -15.55 14.01 3.03
CA TRP A 281 -16.92 13.49 3.18
C TRP A 281 -16.99 12.34 4.18
N GLU A 282 -16.07 11.37 4.09
CA GLU A 282 -16.02 10.22 5.01
C GLU A 282 -15.73 10.63 6.46
N SER A 283 -15.19 11.83 6.69
CA SER A 283 -14.90 12.35 8.03
C SER A 283 -15.97 13.28 8.60
N LEU A 284 -16.94 13.75 7.79
CA LEU A 284 -17.91 14.78 8.17
C LEU A 284 -18.67 14.45 9.46
N GLY A 285 -19.07 13.20 9.65
CA GLY A 285 -19.81 12.73 10.83
C GLY A 285 -19.04 12.85 12.14
N PHE A 286 -17.70 12.86 12.09
CA PHE A 286 -16.83 12.98 13.26
C PHE A 286 -16.16 14.35 13.36
N SER A 287 -16.24 15.18 12.32
CA SER A 287 -15.54 16.46 12.23
C SER A 287 -15.86 17.39 13.40
N LEU A 288 -17.14 17.51 13.79
CA LEU A 288 -17.54 18.39 14.89
C LEU A 288 -16.93 17.94 16.23
N PHE A 289 -17.00 16.64 16.53
CA PHE A 289 -16.42 16.08 17.75
C PHE A 289 -14.90 16.31 17.81
N VAL A 290 -14.20 16.05 16.71
CA VAL A 290 -12.75 16.29 16.60
C VAL A 290 -12.41 17.76 16.81
N VAL A 291 -13.17 18.68 16.19
CA VAL A 291 -12.94 20.13 16.34
C VAL A 291 -13.15 20.57 17.78
N VAL A 292 -14.21 20.11 18.45
CA VAL A 292 -14.49 20.42 19.86
C VAL A 292 -13.36 19.90 20.76
N LEU A 293 -12.95 18.64 20.56
CA LEU A 293 -11.85 18.04 21.34
C LEU A 293 -10.54 18.80 21.16
N LEU A 294 -10.19 19.16 19.93
CA LEU A 294 -8.99 19.96 19.63
C LEU A 294 -9.07 21.36 20.23
N ALA A 295 -10.24 22.00 20.21
CA ALA A 295 -10.44 23.30 20.84
C ALA A 295 -10.21 23.22 22.36
N ILE A 296 -10.73 22.17 23.01
CA ILE A 296 -10.49 21.92 24.44
C ILE A 296 -8.99 21.70 24.68
N LEU A 297 -8.33 20.82 23.94
CA LEU A 297 -6.90 20.56 24.10
C LEU A 297 -6.05 21.82 23.88
N ILE A 298 -6.36 22.63 22.87
CA ILE A 298 -5.65 23.89 22.62
C ILE A 298 -5.92 24.91 23.74
N SER A 299 -7.12 24.93 24.33
CA SER A 299 -7.41 25.81 25.46
C SER A 299 -6.58 25.45 26.70
N VAL A 300 -6.41 24.15 26.97
CA VAL A 300 -5.60 23.61 28.09
C VAL A 300 -4.11 23.82 27.83
N TYR A 301 -3.64 23.59 26.60
CA TYR A 301 -2.23 23.67 26.21
C TYR A 301 -1.90 24.91 25.36
N LYS A 302 -2.56 26.05 25.67
CA LYS A 302 -2.51 27.27 24.85
C LYS A 302 -1.09 27.76 24.61
N THR A 303 -0.27 27.86 25.66
CA THR A 303 1.09 28.41 25.57
C THR A 303 2.04 27.52 24.74
N PRO A 304 2.13 26.20 24.99
CA PRO A 304 2.86 25.29 24.11
C PRO A 304 2.38 25.32 22.65
N ALA A 305 1.06 25.27 22.42
CA ALA A 305 0.49 25.26 21.08
C ALA A 305 0.81 26.55 20.31
N GLN A 306 0.74 27.71 20.97
CA GLN A 306 1.12 28.99 20.37
C GLN A 306 2.60 29.06 20.01
N ARG A 307 3.49 28.56 20.89
CA ARG A 307 4.94 28.53 20.59
C ARG A 307 5.23 27.63 19.40
N PHE A 308 4.67 26.42 19.40
CA PHE A 308 4.81 25.47 18.30
C PHE A 308 4.34 26.08 16.98
N ALA A 309 3.13 26.64 16.97
CA ALA A 309 2.56 27.26 15.79
C ALA A 309 3.38 28.45 15.28
N LYS A 310 3.84 29.34 16.17
CA LYS A 310 4.64 30.52 15.79
C LYS A 310 5.93 30.12 15.07
N VAL A 311 6.59 29.05 15.50
CA VAL A 311 7.80 28.55 14.83
C VAL A 311 7.48 28.11 13.40
N ILE A 312 6.39 27.37 13.20
CA ILE A 312 5.98 26.94 11.87
C ILE A 312 5.55 28.15 11.02
N VAL A 313 4.62 28.98 11.50
CA VAL A 313 4.08 30.14 10.77
C VAL A 313 5.18 31.08 10.25
N ASN A 314 6.26 31.27 11.00
CA ASN A 314 7.36 32.15 10.63
C ASN A 314 8.42 31.52 9.70
N GLY A 315 8.26 30.26 9.30
CA GLY A 315 9.15 29.56 8.37
C GLY A 315 9.14 30.08 6.92
N ASN A 316 10.09 29.62 6.11
CA ASN A 316 10.14 29.91 4.67
C ASN A 316 9.35 28.88 3.87
N HIS A 317 8.04 29.09 3.80
CA HIS A 317 7.08 28.14 3.21
C HIS A 317 7.18 28.03 1.69
N ILE A 318 7.44 29.13 0.98
CA ILE A 318 7.38 29.17 -0.49
C ILE A 318 8.44 28.25 -1.10
N ARG A 319 9.67 28.28 -0.58
CA ARG A 319 10.75 27.41 -1.09
C ARG A 319 10.43 25.94 -0.87
N LEU A 320 9.92 25.62 0.31
CA LEU A 320 9.57 24.25 0.66
C LEU A 320 8.38 23.76 -0.18
N LEU A 321 7.40 24.64 -0.45
CA LEU A 321 6.28 24.38 -1.34
C LEU A 321 6.73 24.05 -2.77
N LEU A 322 7.66 24.84 -3.34
CA LEU A 322 8.17 24.58 -4.70
C LEU A 322 8.87 23.22 -4.80
N GLY A 323 9.72 22.89 -3.82
CA GLY A 323 10.36 21.58 -3.74
C GLY A 323 9.35 20.44 -3.57
N ALA A 324 8.31 20.66 -2.77
CA ALA A 324 7.26 19.66 -2.55
C ALA A 324 6.35 19.45 -3.75
N VAL A 325 6.03 20.49 -4.52
CA VAL A 325 5.28 20.37 -5.79
C VAL A 325 6.10 19.56 -6.79
N PHE A 326 7.39 19.85 -6.93
CA PHE A 326 8.27 19.06 -7.79
C PHE A 326 8.32 17.59 -7.33
N LEU A 327 8.44 17.35 -6.03
CA LEU A 327 8.45 16.02 -5.45
C LEU A 327 7.11 15.29 -5.62
N LEU A 328 5.98 16.00 -5.51
CA LEU A 328 4.65 15.45 -5.77
C LEU A 328 4.50 15.02 -7.22
N LEU A 329 4.97 15.82 -8.17
CA LEU A 329 4.96 15.46 -9.60
C LEU A 329 5.89 14.28 -9.90
N ALA A 330 7.07 14.22 -9.28
CA ALA A 330 7.99 13.10 -9.46
C ALA A 330 7.45 11.77 -8.89
N SER A 331 6.54 11.80 -7.92
CA SER A 331 6.03 10.61 -7.23
C SER A 331 5.22 9.65 -8.12
N PRO A 332 4.20 10.10 -8.90
CA PRO A 332 3.51 9.24 -9.86
C PRO A 332 4.27 9.00 -11.16
N PHE A 333 5.34 9.77 -11.45
CA PHE A 333 6.00 9.77 -12.75
C PHE A 333 6.32 8.36 -13.27
N SER A 334 6.98 7.55 -12.45
CA SER A 334 7.40 6.21 -12.86
C SER A 334 6.23 5.28 -13.19
N TYR A 335 5.05 5.48 -12.58
CA TYR A 335 3.85 4.70 -12.87
C TYR A 335 3.17 5.21 -14.14
N ILE A 336 3.03 6.52 -14.29
CA ILE A 336 2.49 7.14 -15.51
C ILE A 336 3.34 6.77 -16.74
N ALA A 337 4.67 6.78 -16.61
CA ALA A 337 5.60 6.47 -17.69
C ALA A 337 5.48 5.03 -18.22
N VAL A 338 4.94 4.11 -17.42
CA VAL A 338 4.69 2.71 -17.81
C VAL A 338 3.19 2.41 -17.98
N GLY A 339 2.35 3.44 -18.10
CA GLY A 339 0.91 3.29 -18.33
C GLY A 339 0.10 2.78 -17.14
N GLN A 340 0.65 2.84 -15.92
CA GLN A 340 -0.04 2.39 -14.71
C GLN A 340 -0.91 3.51 -14.12
N PRO A 341 -2.14 3.21 -13.69
CA PRO A 341 -3.05 4.22 -13.18
C PRO A 341 -2.62 4.68 -11.79
N VAL A 342 -2.83 5.97 -11.51
CA VAL A 342 -2.51 6.59 -10.23
C VAL A 342 -3.80 6.74 -9.44
N VAL A 343 -4.13 5.72 -8.64
CA VAL A 343 -5.37 5.65 -7.86
C VAL A 343 -5.02 5.55 -6.38
N CYS A 344 -5.77 6.24 -5.52
CA CYS A 344 -5.49 6.30 -4.06
C CYS A 344 -6.26 5.25 -3.24
N ALA A 345 -6.88 4.31 -3.92
CA ALA A 345 -7.62 3.19 -3.34
C ALA A 345 -7.45 2.05 -4.32
N GLY A 346 -7.25 0.83 -3.85
CA GLY A 346 -6.88 -0.20 -4.81
C GLY A 346 -5.89 -1.20 -4.28
N TRP A 347 -5.78 -2.27 -5.06
CA TRP A 347 -4.47 -2.81 -5.39
C TRP A 347 -3.55 -1.71 -5.97
N ASP A 348 -4.10 -0.80 -6.77
CA ASP A 348 -3.35 0.29 -7.39
C ASP A 348 -3.00 1.46 -6.45
N ALA A 349 -3.49 1.44 -5.20
CA ALA A 349 -3.05 2.38 -4.17
C ALA A 349 -1.53 2.38 -3.99
N ARG A 350 -0.86 1.24 -4.23
CA ARG A 350 0.61 1.12 -4.21
C ARG A 350 1.31 2.13 -5.13
N ASN A 351 0.66 2.59 -6.20
CA ASN A 351 1.20 3.57 -7.14
C ASN A 351 1.24 5.00 -6.56
N THR A 352 0.69 5.20 -5.37
CA THR A 352 0.67 6.49 -4.64
C THR A 352 1.51 6.48 -3.37
N ILE A 353 2.24 5.39 -3.09
CA ILE A 353 3.01 5.20 -1.84
C ILE A 353 4.00 6.34 -1.52
N LEU A 354 4.52 7.00 -2.55
CA LEU A 354 5.48 8.11 -2.43
C LEU A 354 4.83 9.50 -2.28
N MET A 355 3.50 9.61 -2.42
CA MET A 355 2.81 10.91 -2.43
C MET A 355 2.55 11.50 -1.04
N ASN A 356 2.49 10.66 0.00
CA ASN A 356 2.16 11.09 1.35
C ASN A 356 3.10 12.18 1.88
N PHE A 357 4.41 12.02 1.65
CA PHE A 357 5.42 12.95 2.13
C PHE A 357 5.36 14.34 1.44
N PRO A 358 5.44 14.46 0.10
CA PRO A 358 5.32 15.76 -0.55
C PRO A 358 3.97 16.43 -0.29
N PHE A 359 2.88 15.66 -0.21
CA PHE A 359 1.58 16.20 0.13
C PHE A 359 1.54 16.77 1.55
N ALA A 360 2.12 16.07 2.53
CA ALA A 360 2.22 16.57 3.89
C ALA A 360 2.99 17.90 3.99
N ILE A 361 4.08 18.04 3.22
CA ILE A 361 4.81 19.30 3.12
C ILE A 361 3.90 20.42 2.56
N ILE A 362 3.20 20.15 1.46
CA ILE A 362 2.30 21.12 0.82
C ILE A 362 1.23 21.57 1.81
N VAL A 363 0.55 20.62 2.45
CA VAL A 363 -0.51 20.91 3.43
C VAL A 363 -0.01 21.77 4.58
N VAL A 364 1.08 21.38 5.24
CA VAL A 364 1.62 22.13 6.38
C VAL A 364 2.03 23.55 5.97
N CYS A 365 2.71 23.69 4.82
CA CYS A 365 3.09 25.00 4.27
C CYS A 365 1.89 25.89 3.93
N LEU A 366 0.89 25.35 3.24
CA LEU A 366 -0.31 26.10 2.85
C LEU A 366 -1.10 26.53 4.08
N CYS A 367 -1.33 25.63 5.05
CA CYS A 367 -1.99 25.97 6.31
C CYS A 367 -1.22 27.07 7.07
N ALA A 368 0.12 26.97 7.13
CA ALA A 368 0.94 27.99 7.77
C ALA A 368 0.86 29.35 7.08
N ILE A 369 0.86 29.38 5.74
CA ILE A 369 0.68 30.62 4.95
C ILE A 369 -0.71 31.23 5.21
N VAL A 370 -1.77 30.41 5.17
CA VAL A 370 -3.14 30.86 5.40
C VAL A 370 -3.29 31.44 6.81
N VAL A 371 -2.83 30.73 7.84
CA VAL A 371 -2.88 31.23 9.22
C VAL A 371 -2.06 32.51 9.38
N LYS A 372 -0.87 32.60 8.76
CA LYS A 372 -0.06 33.81 8.78
C LYS A 372 -0.78 35.04 8.20
N ARG A 373 -1.49 34.84 7.08
CA ARG A 373 -2.10 35.94 6.32
C ARG A 373 -3.49 36.32 6.83
N VAL A 374 -4.31 35.32 7.16
CA VAL A 374 -5.72 35.51 7.51
C VAL A 374 -5.91 35.64 9.03
N PHE A 375 -5.12 34.93 9.83
CA PHE A 375 -5.26 34.88 11.29
C PHE A 375 -3.94 35.15 12.05
N PRO A 376 -3.22 36.26 11.77
CA PRO A 376 -1.90 36.51 12.35
C PRO A 376 -1.87 36.57 13.88
N SER A 377 -2.96 37.04 14.51
CA SER A 377 -3.10 37.10 15.97
C SER A 377 -3.43 35.75 16.63
N HIS A 378 -3.75 34.72 15.84
CA HIS A 378 -4.19 33.41 16.33
C HIS A 378 -3.39 32.26 15.71
N PRO A 379 -2.05 32.22 15.86
CA PRO A 379 -1.23 31.18 15.26
C PRO A 379 -1.61 29.77 15.71
N GLN A 380 -2.16 29.60 16.92
CA GLN A 380 -2.61 28.30 17.43
C GLN A 380 -3.68 27.62 16.56
N LEU A 381 -4.40 28.37 15.71
CA LEU A 381 -5.31 27.78 14.72
C LEU A 381 -4.59 26.82 13.78
N LEU A 382 -3.28 27.00 13.53
CA LEU A 382 -2.49 26.06 12.75
C LEU A 382 -2.43 24.67 13.40
N VAL A 383 -2.27 24.59 14.73
CA VAL A 383 -2.25 23.32 15.47
C VAL A 383 -3.63 22.67 15.40
N MET A 384 -4.70 23.46 15.46
CA MET A 384 -6.07 22.97 15.30
C MET A 384 -6.29 22.36 13.92
N VAL A 385 -5.88 23.06 12.85
CA VAL A 385 -6.04 22.59 11.47
C VAL A 385 -5.19 21.34 11.22
N ILE A 386 -3.93 21.33 11.63
CA ILE A 386 -3.05 20.16 11.50
C ILE A 386 -3.59 18.98 12.32
N GLY A 387 -4.01 19.22 13.56
CA GLY A 387 -4.61 18.20 14.43
C GLY A 387 -5.89 17.63 13.84
N TYR A 388 -6.71 18.46 13.20
CA TYR A 388 -7.91 18.02 12.48
C TYR A 388 -7.55 17.11 11.30
N ILE A 389 -6.59 17.51 10.46
CA ILE A 389 -6.12 16.72 9.32
C ILE A 389 -5.56 15.36 9.77
N ILE A 390 -4.76 15.34 10.84
CA ILE A 390 -4.24 14.10 11.43
C ILE A 390 -5.38 13.20 11.94
N SER A 391 -6.37 13.78 12.62
CA SER A 391 -7.51 13.03 13.17
C SER A 391 -8.38 12.45 12.06
N VAL A 392 -8.65 13.22 11.01
CA VAL A 392 -9.34 12.76 9.79
C VAL A 392 -8.57 11.61 9.16
N GLY A 393 -7.26 11.78 8.97
CA GLY A 393 -6.38 10.76 8.43
C GLY A 393 -6.41 9.46 9.23
N LEU A 394 -6.29 9.54 10.56
CA LEU A 394 -6.38 8.41 11.48
C LEU A 394 -7.71 7.66 11.33
N LEU A 395 -8.82 8.40 11.30
CA LEU A 395 -10.16 7.81 11.12
C LEU A 395 -10.27 7.13 9.75
N THR A 396 -9.81 7.78 8.68
CA THR A 396 -9.81 7.22 7.32
C THR A 396 -8.96 5.95 7.21
N CYS A 397 -7.77 5.91 7.84
CA CYS A 397 -6.92 4.71 7.85
C CYS A 397 -7.60 3.53 8.56
N ASN A 398 -8.21 3.76 9.73
CA ASN A 398 -8.94 2.71 10.46
C ASN A 398 -10.20 2.26 9.71
N HIS A 399 -10.97 3.21 9.18
CA HIS A 399 -12.15 2.93 8.36
C HIS A 399 -11.80 2.07 7.14
N THR A 400 -10.68 2.39 6.49
CA THR A 400 -10.17 1.61 5.37
C THR A 400 -9.76 0.20 5.80
N THR A 401 -9.06 0.07 6.93
CA THR A 401 -8.70 -1.25 7.50
C THR A 401 -9.92 -2.10 7.82
N LEU A 402 -10.99 -1.51 8.36
CA LEU A 402 -12.25 -2.22 8.64
C LEU A 402 -12.96 -2.67 7.36
N ARG A 403 -12.98 -1.83 6.31
CA ARG A 403 -13.48 -2.20 4.99
C ARG A 403 -12.69 -3.37 4.41
N TRP A 404 -11.36 -3.36 4.57
CA TRP A 404 -10.49 -4.47 4.18
C TRP A 404 -10.77 -5.74 4.97
N GLN A 405 -11.01 -5.62 6.28
CA GLN A 405 -11.40 -6.76 7.09
C GLN A 405 -12.73 -7.37 6.65
N ALA A 406 -13.73 -6.56 6.32
CA ALA A 406 -14.98 -7.08 5.80
C ALA A 406 -14.79 -7.82 4.48
N PHE A 407 -13.94 -7.28 3.60
CA PHE A 407 -13.58 -7.95 2.36
C PHE A 407 -12.89 -9.30 2.63
N GLY A 408 -11.90 -9.33 3.52
CA GLY A 408 -11.23 -10.55 3.94
C GLY A 408 -12.16 -11.57 4.60
N ALA A 409 -13.07 -11.13 5.45
CA ALA A 409 -14.09 -11.96 6.09
C ALA A 409 -15.00 -12.63 5.05
N LYS A 410 -15.39 -11.88 4.02
CA LYS A 410 -16.12 -12.41 2.87
C LYS A 410 -15.31 -13.47 2.12
N GLN A 411 -14.04 -13.22 1.83
CA GLN A 411 -13.17 -14.21 1.16
C GLN A 411 -13.04 -15.51 1.98
N LEU A 412 -12.90 -15.40 3.30
CA LEU A 412 -12.88 -16.56 4.20
C LEU A 412 -14.22 -17.31 4.22
N ALA A 413 -15.35 -16.61 4.13
CA ALA A 413 -16.67 -17.23 4.03
C ALA A 413 -16.83 -18.00 2.72
N ILE A 414 -16.44 -17.37 1.60
CA ILE A 414 -16.44 -17.99 0.26
C ILE A 414 -15.58 -19.26 0.25
N GLN A 415 -14.36 -19.17 0.75
CA GLN A 415 -13.43 -20.30 0.82
C GLN A 415 -14.04 -21.48 1.60
N LYS A 416 -14.67 -21.20 2.75
CA LYS A 416 -15.32 -22.24 3.55
C LYS A 416 -16.50 -22.88 2.79
N GLY A 417 -17.34 -22.07 2.15
CA GLY A 417 -18.48 -22.58 1.39
C GLY A 417 -18.06 -23.43 0.16
N ILE A 418 -17.01 -23.04 -0.56
CA ILE A 418 -16.44 -23.85 -1.64
C ILE A 418 -15.98 -25.22 -1.12
N ARG A 419 -15.27 -25.25 0.02
CA ARG A 419 -14.83 -26.51 0.63
C ARG A 419 -16.00 -27.42 0.98
N GLN A 420 -17.07 -26.85 1.54
CA GLN A 420 -18.28 -27.61 1.88
C GLN A 420 -18.93 -28.22 0.63
N ILE A 421 -19.02 -27.46 -0.46
CA ILE A 421 -19.54 -27.96 -1.74
C ILE A 421 -18.70 -29.13 -2.23
N LEU A 422 -17.38 -28.97 -2.31
CA LEU A 422 -16.46 -30.02 -2.75
C LEU A 422 -16.55 -31.28 -1.88
N GLN A 423 -16.59 -31.13 -0.56
CA GLN A 423 -16.73 -32.25 0.37
C GLN A 423 -18.08 -32.96 0.19
N SER A 424 -19.18 -32.22 0.09
CA SER A 424 -20.52 -32.80 -0.06
C SER A 424 -20.67 -33.58 -1.37
N GLU A 425 -20.16 -33.05 -2.48
CA GLU A 425 -20.27 -33.67 -3.79
C GLU A 425 -19.36 -34.91 -3.89
N ASN A 426 -18.14 -34.82 -3.38
CA ASN A 426 -17.23 -35.96 -3.37
C ASN A 426 -17.67 -37.09 -2.42
N THR A 427 -18.41 -36.76 -1.36
CA THR A 427 -19.02 -37.76 -0.47
C THR A 427 -20.15 -38.50 -1.19
N LYS A 428 -21.05 -37.78 -1.88
CA LYS A 428 -22.13 -38.38 -2.69
C LYS A 428 -21.59 -39.37 -3.74
N VAL A 429 -20.54 -38.95 -4.46
CA VAL A 429 -19.85 -39.78 -5.46
C VAL A 429 -19.28 -41.06 -4.84
N SER A 430 -18.77 -40.99 -3.61
CA SER A 430 -18.19 -42.15 -2.91
C SER A 430 -19.28 -43.15 -2.52
N THR A 431 -20.41 -42.67 -1.97
CA THR A 431 -21.56 -43.51 -1.62
C THR A 431 -22.25 -44.12 -2.84
N GLU A 432 -22.30 -43.42 -3.98
CA GLU A 432 -22.88 -43.97 -5.22
C GLU A 432 -21.98 -45.04 -5.87
N SER A 433 -20.66 -44.92 -5.72
CA SER A 433 -19.70 -45.90 -6.26
C SER A 433 -19.75 -47.26 -5.55
N GLU A 434 -20.17 -47.30 -4.28
CA GLU A 434 -20.33 -48.56 -3.54
C GLU A 434 -21.53 -49.38 -4.02
N ASN A 435 -22.51 -48.75 -4.67
CA ASN A 435 -23.64 -49.41 -5.32
C ASN A 435 -23.30 -49.80 -6.78
N GLN A 436 -22.43 -50.81 -6.89
CA GLN A 436 -22.16 -51.75 -8.00
C GLN A 436 -22.50 -51.36 -9.46
N ASN A 437 -21.45 -51.45 -10.31
CA ASN A 437 -21.41 -51.46 -11.80
C ASN A 437 -21.45 -50.14 -12.57
N ALA A 438 -21.54 -48.97 -11.93
CA ALA A 438 -21.39 -47.70 -12.62
C ALA A 438 -19.90 -47.28 -12.75
N SER A 439 -19.54 -46.66 -13.87
CA SER A 439 -18.25 -46.00 -14.05
C SER A 439 -18.00 -45.03 -12.89
N LYS A 440 -16.80 -45.13 -12.28
CA LYS A 440 -16.39 -44.33 -11.11
C LYS A 440 -16.76 -42.86 -11.34
N PRO A 441 -17.71 -42.26 -10.59
CA PRO A 441 -18.16 -40.91 -10.89
C PRO A 441 -16.99 -39.95 -10.73
N GLU A 442 -16.83 -39.06 -11.69
CA GLU A 442 -15.76 -38.07 -11.65
C GLU A 442 -15.97 -37.11 -10.47
N LYS A 443 -14.92 -36.96 -9.65
CA LYS A 443 -14.88 -35.99 -8.55
C LYS A 443 -15.05 -34.56 -9.10
N VAL A 444 -15.67 -33.70 -8.31
CA VAL A 444 -15.69 -32.27 -8.62
C VAL A 444 -14.30 -31.72 -8.31
N ASN A 445 -13.61 -31.25 -9.34
CA ASN A 445 -12.26 -30.73 -9.23
C ASN A 445 -12.20 -29.21 -9.47
N VAL A 446 -13.19 -28.62 -10.15
CA VAL A 446 -13.22 -27.19 -10.48
C VAL A 446 -14.51 -26.53 -9.98
N VAL A 447 -14.39 -25.37 -9.34
CA VAL A 447 -15.54 -24.53 -8.94
C VAL A 447 -15.40 -23.16 -9.59
N ASN A 448 -16.25 -22.87 -10.57
CA ASN A 448 -16.37 -21.56 -11.17
C ASN A 448 -17.26 -20.67 -10.29
N LEU A 449 -16.69 -19.60 -9.72
CA LEU A 449 -17.38 -18.71 -8.80
C LEU A 449 -17.63 -17.34 -9.42
N ARG A 450 -18.88 -16.90 -9.36
CA ARG A 450 -19.31 -15.57 -9.82
C ARG A 450 -19.64 -14.71 -8.61
N ASP A 451 -18.81 -13.70 -8.31
CA ASP A 451 -19.01 -12.84 -7.14
C ASP A 451 -19.87 -11.60 -7.47
N TYR A 452 -21.19 -11.75 -7.33
CA TYR A 452 -22.13 -10.66 -7.54
C TYR A 452 -22.34 -9.78 -6.30
N TYR A 453 -21.85 -10.21 -5.13
CA TYR A 453 -22.14 -9.51 -3.90
C TYR A 453 -21.14 -8.36 -3.65
N HIS A 454 -21.47 -7.15 -4.09
CA HIS A 454 -20.76 -5.97 -3.62
C HIS A 454 -21.23 -5.60 -2.20
N ILE A 455 -20.33 -5.67 -1.20
CA ILE A 455 -20.65 -5.20 0.15
C ILE A 455 -20.75 -3.67 0.12
N PRO A 456 -21.91 -3.06 0.40
CA PRO A 456 -22.01 -1.60 0.32
C PRO A 456 -21.13 -0.91 1.35
N ASN A 457 -20.72 0.33 1.04
CA ASN A 457 -19.74 1.11 1.81
C ASN A 457 -18.39 0.41 2.06
N THR A 458 -18.08 -0.67 1.32
CA THR A 458 -16.70 -1.13 1.16
C THR A 458 -16.02 -0.33 0.05
N LEU A 459 -15.04 -0.91 -0.60
CA LEU A 459 -14.20 -0.23 -1.55
C LEU A 459 -14.89 -0.27 -2.92
N ASN A 460 -15.49 0.85 -3.34
CA ASN A 460 -16.26 1.01 -4.59
C ASN A 460 -15.55 0.58 -5.89
N TRP A 461 -14.24 0.36 -5.85
CA TRP A 461 -13.46 -0.11 -6.99
C TRP A 461 -13.31 -1.63 -7.02
N TYR A 462 -13.85 -2.34 -6.03
CA TYR A 462 -13.96 -3.80 -6.07
C TYR A 462 -14.96 -4.16 -7.17
N PRO A 463 -14.50 -4.63 -8.35
CA PRO A 463 -15.43 -4.99 -9.40
C PRO A 463 -16.26 -6.20 -8.94
N HIS A 464 -17.37 -6.47 -9.63
CA HIS A 464 -17.90 -7.83 -9.62
C HIS A 464 -16.81 -8.74 -10.20
N VAL A 465 -16.06 -9.42 -9.35
CA VAL A 465 -14.95 -10.24 -9.82
C VAL A 465 -15.44 -11.66 -9.99
N ILE A 466 -15.29 -12.17 -11.19
CA ILE A 466 -15.52 -13.59 -11.44
C ILE A 466 -14.20 -14.27 -11.14
N TRP A 467 -14.21 -15.16 -10.16
CA TRP A 467 -13.06 -15.94 -9.77
C TRP A 467 -13.31 -17.42 -10.11
N THR A 468 -12.50 -18.01 -10.95
CA THR A 468 -12.50 -19.47 -11.10
C THR A 468 -11.57 -20.07 -10.05
N TYR A 469 -12.08 -20.90 -9.14
CA TYR A 469 -11.25 -21.65 -8.18
C TYR A 469 -11.00 -23.06 -8.73
N LEU A 470 -9.72 -23.40 -8.89
CA LEU A 470 -9.34 -24.57 -9.67
C LEU A 470 -9.07 -25.83 -8.83
N ILE A 471 -8.82 -25.74 -7.52
CA ILE A 471 -8.82 -26.89 -6.57
C ILE A 471 -8.90 -26.40 -5.11
N ALA A 472 -9.59 -27.13 -4.23
CA ALA A 472 -9.27 -27.16 -2.79
C ALA A 472 -9.23 -28.60 -2.29
N PRO A 473 -8.05 -29.19 -2.05
CA PRO A 473 -7.96 -30.46 -1.36
C PRO A 473 -8.64 -30.35 0.02
N PRO A 474 -9.25 -31.44 0.51
CA PRO A 474 -10.04 -31.40 1.74
C PRO A 474 -9.25 -30.92 2.97
N ASP A 475 -7.92 -31.12 2.97
CA ASP A 475 -7.04 -30.88 4.12
C ASP A 475 -6.01 -29.75 3.90
N SER A 476 -6.08 -29.00 2.79
CA SER A 476 -5.15 -27.90 2.52
C SER A 476 -5.87 -26.58 2.14
N PRO A 477 -5.20 -25.42 2.22
CA PRO A 477 -5.68 -24.20 1.56
C PRO A 477 -6.00 -24.50 0.09
N PRO A 478 -7.03 -23.87 -0.52
CA PRO A 478 -7.26 -23.97 -1.96
C PRO A 478 -5.94 -23.77 -2.70
N GLU A 479 -5.51 -24.78 -3.45
CA GLU A 479 -4.15 -24.83 -3.98
C GLU A 479 -3.97 -23.89 -5.17
N VAL A 480 -5.05 -23.37 -5.79
CA VAL A 480 -4.92 -22.77 -7.11
C VAL A 480 -5.77 -21.50 -7.33
N PHE A 481 -5.02 -20.46 -7.70
CA PHE A 481 -5.23 -19.40 -8.70
C PHE A 481 -6.66 -18.88 -8.89
N VAL A 482 -6.86 -17.60 -8.61
CA VAL A 482 -8.08 -16.90 -9.00
C VAL A 482 -7.85 -16.22 -10.35
N LEU A 483 -8.54 -16.67 -11.40
CA LEU A 483 -8.54 -16.03 -12.71
C LEU A 483 -9.66 -15.01 -12.75
N GLU A 484 -9.32 -13.74 -13.01
CA GLU A 484 -10.31 -12.74 -13.42
C GLU A 484 -10.78 -13.13 -14.82
N SER A 485 -12.06 -13.48 -14.95
CA SER A 485 -12.65 -13.85 -16.25
C SER A 485 -13.72 -12.86 -16.72
N THR A 486 -13.93 -11.76 -15.99
CA THR A 486 -14.93 -10.75 -16.28
C THR A 486 -14.71 -10.09 -17.63
N GLY A 487 -13.44 -9.84 -18.01
CA GLY A 487 -13.10 -9.31 -19.33
C GLY A 487 -13.22 -10.33 -20.48
N MET A 488 -13.17 -11.63 -20.18
CA MET A 488 -13.19 -12.70 -21.18
C MET A 488 -14.59 -13.26 -21.42
N LEU A 489 -15.43 -13.29 -20.39
CA LEU A 489 -16.78 -13.85 -20.39
C LEU A 489 -17.75 -12.91 -19.65
N PRO A 490 -18.14 -11.79 -20.28
CA PRO A 490 -19.11 -10.88 -19.68
C PRO A 490 -20.47 -11.55 -19.51
N ASP A 491 -21.20 -11.19 -18.45
CA ASP A 491 -22.60 -11.57 -18.31
C ASP A 491 -23.41 -10.98 -19.48
N ASN A 492 -24.31 -11.77 -20.06
CA ASN A 492 -25.28 -11.25 -21.00
C ASN A 492 -26.43 -10.62 -20.21
N ILE A 493 -26.52 -9.29 -20.24
CA ILE A 493 -27.60 -8.55 -19.58
C ILE A 493 -28.78 -8.40 -20.55
N SER A 494 -29.94 -8.85 -20.12
CA SER A 494 -31.23 -8.64 -20.79
C SER A 494 -32.25 -8.10 -19.80
N PHE A 495 -33.41 -7.65 -20.27
CA PHE A 495 -34.49 -7.18 -19.40
C PHE A 495 -35.75 -7.99 -19.71
N ASP A 496 -36.44 -8.45 -18.66
CA ASP A 496 -37.75 -9.08 -18.83
C ASP A 496 -38.84 -8.08 -19.21
N ALA A 497 -40.06 -8.57 -19.44
CA ALA A 497 -41.21 -7.74 -19.79
C ALA A 497 -41.57 -6.69 -18.72
N ASP A 498 -41.17 -6.90 -17.46
CA ASP A 498 -41.38 -5.98 -16.35
C ASP A 498 -40.21 -4.99 -16.17
N GLY A 499 -39.21 -5.02 -17.06
CA GLY A 499 -38.01 -4.20 -16.99
C GLY A 499 -37.00 -4.66 -15.93
N ARG A 500 -37.11 -5.89 -15.42
CA ARG A 500 -36.12 -6.44 -14.47
C ARG A 500 -34.92 -6.98 -15.22
N GLU A 501 -33.74 -6.70 -14.69
CA GLU A 501 -32.48 -7.18 -15.25
C GLU A 501 -32.35 -8.69 -15.10
N ILE A 502 -32.28 -9.42 -16.21
CA ILE A 502 -31.90 -10.83 -16.30
C ILE A 502 -30.43 -10.90 -16.71
N ARG A 503 -29.59 -11.43 -15.83
CA ARG A 503 -28.19 -11.77 -16.14
C ARG A 503 -28.08 -13.23 -16.55
N THR A 504 -27.70 -13.45 -17.80
CA THR A 504 -27.33 -14.77 -18.28
C THR A 504 -25.82 -14.94 -18.16
N VAL A 505 -25.44 -15.81 -17.22
CA VAL A 505 -24.04 -16.09 -16.89
C VAL A 505 -23.49 -17.10 -17.88
N GLN A 506 -22.45 -16.74 -18.63
CA GLN A 506 -21.78 -17.71 -19.50
C GLN A 506 -20.99 -18.70 -18.65
N LEU A 507 -21.21 -20.00 -18.86
CA LEU A 507 -20.49 -21.05 -18.14
C LEU A 507 -19.11 -21.23 -18.79
N LEU A 508 -18.04 -21.08 -18.01
CA LEU A 508 -16.71 -21.48 -18.44
C LEU A 508 -16.60 -22.99 -18.27
N SER A 509 -16.80 -23.74 -19.36
CA SER A 509 -16.43 -25.15 -19.39
C SER A 509 -14.92 -25.24 -19.54
N ILE A 510 -14.21 -25.60 -18.48
CA ILE A 510 -12.77 -25.82 -18.57
C ILE A 510 -12.58 -27.28 -18.98
N ARG A 511 -12.40 -27.51 -20.28
CA ARG A 511 -12.02 -28.84 -20.76
C ARG A 511 -10.54 -29.09 -20.48
N GLU A 512 -10.13 -30.35 -20.45
CA GLU A 512 -8.73 -30.76 -20.34
C GLU A 512 -7.83 -30.01 -21.33
N THR A 513 -8.28 -29.88 -22.58
CA THR A 513 -7.57 -29.14 -23.64
C THR A 513 -7.45 -27.66 -23.32
N ASP A 514 -8.49 -27.05 -22.74
CA ASP A 514 -8.49 -25.63 -22.38
C ASP A 514 -7.55 -25.39 -21.19
N LEU A 515 -7.50 -26.32 -20.23
CA LEU A 515 -6.57 -26.31 -19.09
C LEU A 515 -5.13 -26.56 -19.53
N TYR A 516 -4.89 -27.49 -20.44
CA TYR A 516 -3.59 -27.75 -21.06
C TYR A 516 -3.12 -26.53 -21.84
N HIS A 517 -3.98 -25.94 -22.67
CA HIS A 517 -3.68 -24.69 -23.35
C HIS A 517 -3.43 -23.57 -22.35
N LEU A 518 -4.18 -23.47 -21.26
CA LEU A 518 -3.92 -22.49 -20.21
C LEU A 518 -2.54 -22.72 -19.60
N LYS A 519 -2.15 -23.96 -19.28
CA LYS A 519 -0.83 -24.34 -18.75
C LYS A 519 0.32 -24.06 -19.72
N GLU A 520 0.12 -24.32 -21.01
CA GLU A 520 1.12 -24.10 -22.07
C GLU A 520 1.24 -22.63 -22.47
N SER A 521 0.11 -21.91 -22.53
CA SER A 521 0.06 -20.51 -22.92
C SER A 521 0.29 -19.55 -21.75
N THR A 522 0.06 -20.00 -20.51
CA THR A 522 0.47 -19.26 -19.32
C THR A 522 1.90 -19.62 -18.97
N THR A 523 2.72 -18.60 -18.79
CA THR A 523 4.08 -18.71 -18.26
C THR A 523 4.09 -18.93 -16.74
N LEU A 524 2.92 -18.92 -16.09
CA LEU A 524 2.70 -19.39 -14.71
C LEU A 524 2.37 -20.90 -14.64
N SER A 525 2.86 -21.69 -15.60
CA SER A 525 2.55 -23.11 -15.74
C SER A 525 2.82 -23.93 -14.47
N TYR A 526 3.81 -23.52 -13.66
CA TYR A 526 4.11 -24.10 -12.36
C TYR A 526 3.00 -23.87 -11.32
N ALA A 527 2.33 -22.71 -11.34
CA ALA A 527 1.19 -22.42 -10.47
C ALA A 527 -0.06 -23.22 -10.87
N LEU A 528 -0.11 -23.70 -12.12
CA LEU A 528 -1.17 -24.55 -12.64
C LEU A 528 -0.78 -26.04 -12.68
N GLY A 529 0.48 -26.39 -12.36
CA GLY A 529 1.03 -27.73 -12.55
C GLY A 529 0.22 -28.80 -11.83
N HIS A 530 -0.32 -28.48 -10.66
CA HIS A 530 -1.07 -29.38 -9.79
C HIS A 530 -2.57 -29.49 -10.13
N ILE A 531 -3.10 -28.71 -11.08
CA ILE A 531 -4.53 -28.78 -11.46
C ILE A 531 -4.81 -30.10 -12.18
N PRO A 532 -5.71 -30.96 -11.66
CA PRO A 532 -6.15 -32.16 -12.35
C PRO A 532 -6.75 -31.77 -13.70
N SER A 533 -6.36 -32.46 -14.76
CA SER A 533 -6.88 -32.20 -16.09
C SER A 533 -8.29 -32.76 -16.33
N VAL A 534 -8.80 -33.57 -15.39
CA VAL A 534 -10.06 -34.30 -15.49
C VAL A 534 -10.89 -34.06 -14.23
N GLY A 535 -12.19 -33.76 -14.36
CA GLY A 535 -13.14 -33.67 -13.25
C GLY A 535 -14.38 -32.83 -13.56
N ARG A 536 -15.46 -33.05 -12.80
CA ARG A 536 -16.69 -32.26 -12.94
C ARG A 536 -16.44 -30.81 -12.51
N THR A 537 -17.06 -29.88 -13.24
CA THR A 537 -17.08 -28.46 -12.89
C THR A 537 -18.39 -28.11 -12.20
N LYS A 538 -18.33 -27.35 -11.10
CA LYS A 538 -19.51 -26.76 -10.44
C LYS A 538 -19.51 -25.25 -10.66
N ASN A 539 -20.68 -24.67 -10.90
CA ASN A 539 -20.83 -23.24 -11.06
C ASN A 539 -21.60 -22.69 -9.87
N VAL A 540 -21.07 -21.63 -9.25
CA VAL A 540 -21.67 -21.02 -8.07
C VAL A 540 -21.70 -19.50 -8.19
N ALA A 541 -22.78 -18.91 -7.67
CA ALA A 541 -22.90 -17.47 -7.50
C ALA A 541 -22.79 -17.12 -6.01
N ILE A 542 -22.07 -16.02 -5.73
CA ILE A 542 -22.03 -15.39 -4.42
C ILE A 542 -23.04 -14.26 -4.38
N LEU A 543 -24.01 -14.42 -3.49
CA LEU A 543 -25.08 -13.46 -3.25
C LEU A 543 -24.94 -12.86 -1.84
N PRO A 544 -25.60 -11.71 -1.58
CA PRO A 544 -25.68 -11.17 -0.23
C PRO A 544 -26.15 -12.22 0.79
N GLY A 545 -25.49 -12.28 1.94
CA GLY A 545 -25.94 -13.08 3.08
C GLY A 545 -27.00 -12.35 3.93
N ALA A 546 -27.30 -12.90 5.11
CA ALA A 546 -28.27 -12.33 6.04
C ALA A 546 -27.74 -11.12 6.82
N VAL A 547 -26.42 -10.92 6.88
CA VAL A 547 -25.80 -9.88 7.70
C VAL A 547 -25.26 -8.73 6.86
N GLY A 548 -25.77 -7.54 7.20
CA GLY A 548 -25.11 -6.24 7.02
C GLY A 548 -24.94 -5.80 5.57
N ASN A 549 -25.34 -4.56 5.29
CA ASN A 549 -25.06 -3.88 4.03
C ASN A 549 -23.94 -2.83 4.18
N ASP A 550 -23.11 -2.92 5.23
CA ASP A 550 -22.08 -1.93 5.51
C ASP A 550 -20.75 -2.60 5.85
N GLY A 551 -19.74 -2.34 5.02
CA GLY A 551 -18.40 -2.90 5.17
C GLY A 551 -17.74 -2.63 6.52
N VAL A 552 -17.96 -1.46 7.11
CA VAL A 552 -17.26 -1.06 8.33
C VAL A 552 -17.87 -1.79 9.52
N ARG A 553 -19.20 -1.85 9.59
CA ARG A 553 -19.92 -2.65 10.57
C ARG A 553 -19.57 -4.14 10.47
N ILE A 554 -19.45 -4.67 9.25
CA ILE A 554 -19.02 -6.05 9.05
C ILE A 554 -17.61 -6.27 9.61
N GLY A 555 -16.67 -5.38 9.29
CA GLY A 555 -15.30 -5.45 9.75
C GLY A 555 -15.18 -5.39 11.28
N ILE A 556 -15.88 -4.44 11.91
CA ILE A 556 -15.90 -4.29 13.39
C ILE A 556 -16.46 -5.55 14.04
N THR A 557 -17.60 -6.02 13.56
CA THR A 557 -18.28 -7.20 14.15
C THR A 557 -17.42 -8.45 14.00
N TYR A 558 -16.76 -8.60 12.85
CA TYR A 558 -15.83 -9.69 12.62
C TYR A 558 -14.65 -9.65 13.60
N LEU A 559 -13.98 -8.49 13.75
CA LEU A 559 -12.86 -8.35 14.68
C LEU A 559 -13.28 -8.62 16.12
N ALA A 560 -14.41 -8.06 16.54
CA ALA A 560 -14.94 -8.27 17.88
C ALA A 560 -15.18 -9.76 18.16
N LYS A 561 -15.83 -10.48 17.25
CA LYS A 561 -16.04 -11.93 17.37
C LYS A 561 -14.72 -12.71 17.33
N ASN A 562 -13.80 -12.38 16.43
CA ASN A 562 -12.52 -13.08 16.34
C ASN A 562 -11.69 -12.97 17.63
N ILE A 563 -11.77 -11.82 18.31
CA ILE A 563 -11.06 -11.55 19.56
C ILE A 563 -11.80 -12.13 20.78
N PHE A 564 -13.11 -11.91 20.88
CA PHE A 564 -13.86 -12.15 22.12
C PHE A 564 -14.83 -13.34 22.07
N ASP A 565 -15.25 -13.80 20.88
CA ASP A 565 -16.29 -14.83 20.73
C ASP A 565 -16.05 -15.67 19.45
N ARG A 566 -15.06 -16.55 19.52
CA ARG A 566 -14.65 -17.39 18.39
C ARG A 566 -15.71 -18.41 17.96
N GLU A 567 -16.57 -18.83 18.88
CA GLU A 567 -17.65 -19.77 18.56
C GLU A 567 -18.65 -19.12 17.60
N SER A 568 -19.09 -17.90 17.91
CA SER A 568 -20.05 -17.18 17.07
C SER A 568 -19.44 -16.55 15.81
N LEU A 569 -18.10 -16.53 15.68
CA LEU A 569 -17.40 -16.14 14.46
C LEU A 569 -17.75 -17.07 13.29
N SER A 570 -17.89 -18.37 13.55
CA SER A 570 -18.20 -19.35 12.51
C SER A 570 -19.57 -19.08 11.88
N VAL A 571 -20.59 -18.92 12.71
CA VAL A 571 -21.98 -18.58 12.32
C VAL A 571 -22.02 -17.23 11.62
N TYR A 572 -21.32 -16.24 12.17
CA TYR A 572 -21.27 -14.91 11.58
C TYR A 572 -20.67 -14.92 10.19
N ARG A 573 -19.54 -15.59 9.99
CA ARG A 573 -18.89 -15.74 8.69
C ARG A 573 -19.82 -16.38 7.66
N ASP A 574 -20.53 -17.44 8.04
CA ASP A 574 -21.47 -18.14 7.16
C ASP A 574 -22.66 -17.27 6.78
N SER A 575 -22.99 -16.26 7.59
CA SER A 575 -24.07 -15.32 7.31
C SER A 575 -23.67 -14.13 6.44
N ILE A 576 -22.38 -13.96 6.10
CA ILE A 576 -21.89 -12.84 5.27
C ILE A 576 -22.30 -13.03 3.81
N VAL A 577 -22.25 -14.27 3.31
CA VAL A 577 -22.53 -14.61 1.91
C VAL A 577 -23.46 -15.79 1.80
N THR A 578 -24.26 -15.80 0.74
CA THR A 578 -25.00 -16.98 0.32
C THR A 578 -24.34 -17.53 -0.94
N ILE A 579 -23.94 -18.81 -0.93
CA ILE A 579 -23.46 -19.50 -2.14
C ILE A 579 -24.63 -20.27 -2.76
N LYS A 580 -24.96 -19.96 -4.01
CA LYS A 580 -25.99 -20.70 -4.77
C LYS A 580 -25.37 -21.41 -5.95
N GLU A 581 -25.73 -22.67 -6.15
CA GLU A 581 -25.42 -23.38 -7.38
C GLU A 581 -26.18 -22.73 -8.54
N LEU A 582 -25.49 -22.54 -9.67
CA LEU A 582 -26.07 -22.07 -10.92
C LEU A 582 -26.40 -23.29 -11.78
N ASN A 583 -27.65 -23.39 -12.23
CA ASN A 583 -28.13 -24.44 -13.12
C ASN A 583 -27.70 -24.19 -14.58
#